data_AF-S6V8Q9-F1
#
_entry.id   AF-S6V8Q9-F1
#
_cell.length_a   1.000
_cell.length_b   1.000
_cell.length_c   1.000
_cell.angle_alpha   90.00
_cell.angle_beta   90.00
_cell.angle_gamma   90.00
#
_symmetry.space_group_name_H-M   'P 1'
#
loop_
_entity.id
_entity.type
_entity.pdbx_description
1 polymer ?
#
loop_
_entity_poly.entity_id
_entity_poly.type
_entity_poly.pdbx_seq_one_letter_code
_entity_poly.pdbx_strand_id
1 'polypeptide(L)' 'PAIVAFEVAMAAHWREAGLSPDLLIGHSVGEFAAVVIAGIYRLEDILPLVIIRGRLMNQCAAQGSMLAVF' A
#
# COMPACT_ATOMS: atom_id res chain seq x y z
N PRO A 1 1.25 -7.27 -2.62
CA PRO A 1 2.63 -6.69 -2.60
C PRO A 1 2.92 -5.79 -3.80
N ALA A 2 2.53 -6.21 -5.01
CA ALA A 2 2.79 -5.46 -6.25
C ALA A 2 2.29 -4.01 -6.20
N ILE A 3 1.04 -3.78 -5.74
CA ILE A 3 0.48 -2.41 -5.67
C ILE A 3 1.27 -1.51 -4.72
N VAL A 4 1.70 -2.01 -3.55
CA VAL A 4 2.50 -1.24 -2.58
C VAL A 4 3.88 -0.90 -3.16
N ALA A 5 4.53 -1.86 -3.82
CA ALA A 5 5.81 -1.61 -4.48
C ALA A 5 5.69 -0.58 -5.60
N PHE A 6 4.61 -0.67 -6.40
CA PHE A 6 4.31 0.28 -7.46
C PHE A 6 4.05 1.69 -6.90
N GLU A 7 3.22 1.83 -5.87
CA GLU A 7 2.91 3.12 -5.23
C GLU A 7 4.17 3.80 -4.66
N VAL A 8 5.05 3.02 -3.99
CA VAL A 8 6.32 3.54 -3.48
C VAL A 8 7.25 3.97 -4.61
N ALA A 9 7.33 3.20 -5.70
CA ALA A 9 8.13 3.57 -6.87
C ALA A 9 7.58 4.84 -7.57
N MET A 10 6.26 4.95 -7.70
CA MET A 10 5.61 6.15 -8.24
C MET A 10 5.86 7.39 -7.37
N ALA A 11 5.82 7.24 -6.05
CA ALA A 11 6.15 8.33 -5.14
C ALA A 11 7.61 8.78 -5.28
N ALA A 12 8.54 7.85 -5.47
CA ALA A 12 9.94 8.18 -5.78
C ALA A 12 10.06 8.92 -7.12
N HIS A 13 9.38 8.45 -8.16
CA HIS A 13 9.34 9.12 -9.47
C HIS A 13 8.83 10.57 -9.37
N TRP A 14 7.75 10.81 -8.63
CA TRP A 14 7.23 12.17 -8.45
C TRP A 14 8.18 13.07 -7.64
N ARG A 15 8.89 12.51 -6.66
CA ARG A 15 9.94 13.24 -5.92
C ARG A 15 11.11 13.64 -6.81
N GLU A 16 11.53 12.76 -7.71
CA GLU A 16 12.55 13.07 -8.73
C GLU A 16 12.08 14.18 -9.69
N ALA A 17 10.77 14.25 -9.96
CA ALA A 17 10.16 15.34 -10.72
C ALA A 17 9.97 16.64 -9.91
N GLY A 18 10.45 16.71 -8.66
CA GLY A 18 10.40 17.89 -7.79
C GLY A 18 9.09 18.05 -7.00
N LEU A 19 8.21 17.05 -6.99
CA LEU A 19 6.98 17.08 -6.20
C LEU A 19 7.20 16.45 -4.82
N SER A 20 6.82 17.19 -3.78
CA SER A 20 6.81 16.71 -2.39
C SER A 20 5.38 16.76 -1.83
N PRO A 21 4.84 15.64 -1.31
CA PRO A 21 3.50 15.66 -0.74
C PRO A 21 3.49 16.32 0.64
N ASP A 22 2.54 17.23 0.87
CA ASP A 22 2.26 17.79 2.20
C ASP A 22 1.47 16.82 3.09
N LEU A 23 0.65 15.96 2.46
CA LEU A 23 -0.22 14.99 3.11
C LEU A 23 -0.16 13.65 2.37
N LEU A 24 -0.25 12.56 3.13
CA LEU A 24 -0.27 11.19 2.62
C LEU A 24 -1.51 10.49 3.17
N ILE A 25 -2.31 9.90 2.29
CA ILE A 25 -3.47 9.08 2.64
C ILE A 25 -3.42 7.83 1.78
N GLY A 26 -3.55 6.67 2.42
CA GLY A 26 -3.73 5.40 1.75
C GLY A 26 -5.09 4.81 2.13
N HIS A 27 -5.68 4.01 1.24
CA HIS A 27 -6.92 3.30 1.52
C HIS A 27 -6.65 1.80 1.62
N SER A 28 -6.92 1.18 2.77
CA SER A 28 -6.74 -0.25 2.98
C SER A 28 -5.32 -0.71 2.66
N VAL A 29 -5.10 -1.40 1.53
CA VAL A 29 -3.76 -1.82 1.12
C VAL A 29 -2.81 -0.64 0.84
N GLY A 30 -3.34 0.51 0.44
CA GLY A 30 -2.53 1.71 0.15
C GLY A 30 -1.94 2.37 1.39
N GLU A 31 -2.48 2.11 2.60
CA GLU A 31 -1.90 2.66 3.84
C GLU A 31 -0.46 2.18 4.06
N PHE A 32 -0.16 0.95 3.65
CA PHE A 32 1.19 0.39 3.72
C PHE A 32 2.19 1.17 2.85
N ALA A 33 1.79 1.61 1.66
CA ALA A 33 2.64 2.48 0.84
C ALA A 33 2.78 3.87 1.48
N ALA A 34 1.67 4.44 1.98
CA ALA A 34 1.67 5.76 2.61
C ALA A 34 2.65 5.84 3.80
N VAL A 35 2.66 4.84 4.69
CA VAL A 35 3.58 4.83 5.84
C VAL A 35 5.05 4.62 5.45
N VAL A 36 5.32 3.90 4.34
CA VAL A 36 6.67 3.77 3.78
C VAL A 36 7.12 5.10 3.16
N ILE A 37 6.26 5.75 2.38
CA ILE A 37 6.55 7.04 1.74
C ILE A 37 6.76 8.14 2.80
N ALA A 38 5.99 8.10 3.90
CA ALA A 38 6.13 8.98 5.05
C ALA A 38 7.44 8.76 5.83
N GLY A 39 8.18 7.68 5.56
CA GLY A 39 9.41 7.34 6.27
C GLY A 39 9.19 6.75 7.67
N ILE A 40 7.97 6.33 8.01
CA ILE A 40 7.63 5.72 9.30
C ILE A 40 8.17 4.28 9.35
N TYR A 41 8.06 3.56 8.22
CA TYR A 41 8.58 2.21 8.07
C TYR A 41 9.44 2.10 6.81
N ARG A 42 10.37 1.14 6.80
CA ARG A 42 11.14 0.80 5.60
C ARG A 42 10.31 -0.14 4.73
N LEU A 43 10.57 -0.10 3.42
CA LEU A 43 9.87 -0.97 2.48
C LEU A 43 10.09 -2.45 2.81
N GLU A 44 11.30 -2.80 3.24
CA GLU A 44 11.70 -4.15 3.62
C GLU A 44 10.93 -4.70 4.83
N ASP A 45 10.48 -3.83 5.73
CA ASP A 45 9.68 -4.22 6.91
C ASP A 45 8.20 -4.45 6.54
N ILE A 46 7.70 -3.69 5.55
CA ILE A 46 6.29 -3.68 5.18
C ILE A 46 5.95 -4.76 4.15
N LEU A 47 6.81 -5.01 3.16
CA LEU A 47 6.52 -6.00 2.11
C LEU A 47 6.19 -7.40 2.66
N PRO A 48 6.91 -7.95 3.67
CA PRO A 48 6.55 -9.22 4.29
C PRO A 48 5.13 -9.23 4.87
N LEU A 49 4.72 -8.14 5.56
CA LEU A 49 3.37 -8.01 6.11
C LEU A 49 2.31 -8.00 5.01
N VAL A 50 2.54 -7.26 3.93
CA VAL A 50 1.62 -7.19 2.79
C VAL A 50 1.49 -8.55 2.09
N ILE A 51 2.58 -9.33 2.00
CA ILE A 51 2.56 -10.70 1.46
C ILE A 51 1.71 -11.62 2.34
N ILE A 52 1.95 -11.63 3.65
CA ILE A 52 1.21 -12.46 4.61
C ILE A 52 -0.28 -12.08 4.59
N ARG A 53 -0.59 -10.78 4.65
CA ARG A 53 -1.96 -10.26 4.56
C ARG A 53 -2.66 -10.75 3.30
N GLY A 54 -2.03 -10.60 2.13
CA GLY A 54 -2.60 -11.07 0.87
C GLY A 54 -2.88 -12.58 0.86
N ARG A 55 -1.97 -13.38 1.43
CA ARG A 55 -2.14 -14.83 1.56
C ARG A 55 -3.33 -15.19 2.44
N LEU A 56 -3.45 -14.57 3.62
CA LEU A 56 -4.56 -14.79 4.55
C LEU A 56 -5.90 -14.35 3.96
N MET A 57 -5.94 -13.17 3.31
CA MET A 57 -7.14 -12.70 2.63
C MET A 57 -7.60 -13.67 1.54
N ASN A 58 -6.66 -14.23 0.77
CA ASN A 58 -6.99 -15.22 -0.26
C ASN A 58 -7.57 -16.52 0.32
N GLN A 59 -7.14 -16.93 1.52
CA GLN A 59 -7.69 -18.11 2.20
C GLN A 59 -9.14 -17.90 2.67
N CYS A 60 -9.50 -16.67 3.03
CA CYS A 60 -10.86 -16.34 3.50
C CYS A 60 -11.81 -15.91 2.36
N ALA A 61 -11.31 -15.74 1.12
CA ALA A 61 -12.04 -15.11 0.03
C ALA A 61 -13.35 -15.83 -0.36
N ALA A 62 -13.42 -17.15 -0.18
CA ALA A 62 -14.60 -17.95 -0.58
C ALA A 62 -15.86 -17.68 0.26
N GLN A 63 -15.75 -17.03 1.42
CA GLN A 63 -16.83 -16.88 2.40
C GLN A 63 -17.35 -15.44 2.53
N GLY A 64 -16.82 -14.50 1.74
CA GLY A 64 -17.19 -13.08 1.83
C GLY A 64 -17.54 -12.47 0.47
N SER A 65 -18.32 -11.39 0.50
CA SER A 65 -18.58 -10.54 -0.66
C SER A 65 -18.47 -9.06 -0.27
N MET A 66 -18.33 -8.19 -1.28
CA MET A 66 -18.33 -6.74 -1.10
C MET A 66 -19.34 -6.13 -2.06
N LEU A 67 -20.07 -5.12 -1.60
CA LEU A 67 -21.01 -4.35 -2.40
C LEU A 67 -20.74 -2.86 -2.17
N ALA A 68 -20.59 -2.10 -3.26
CA ALA A 68 -20.64 -0.65 -3.20
C ALA A 68 -22.11 -0.21 -3.28
N VAL A 69 -22.53 0.65 -2.35
CA VAL A 69 -23.88 1.21 -2.29
C VAL A 69 -23.76 2.71 -2.51
N PHE A 70 -24.68 3.25 -3.32
CA PHE A 70 -24.71 4.65 -3.75
C PHE A 70 -26.02 5.30 -3.34
#